data_AF-A0A7V8AFV9-F1
#
_entry.id   AF-A0A7V8AFV9-F1
#
_cell.length_a   1.000
_cell.length_b   1.000
_cell.length_c   1.000
_cell.angle_alpha   90.00
_cell.angle_beta   90.00
_cell.angle_gamma   90.00
#
_symmetry.space_group_name_H-M   'P 1'
#
loop_
_entity.id
_entity.type
_entity.pdbx_description
1 polymer ?
#
loop_
_entity_poly.entity_id
_entity_poly.type
_entity_poly.pdbx_seq_one_letter_code
_entity_poly.pdbx_strand_id
1 'polypeptide(L)' 'MQSQKRTVLHYVVGGKDIFGDWVKSLQDPVGRAVLRKRISRLKEGNLGDHHSLGAGLWELRVHYAKAHVFWESYRRLK' A
#
# COMPACT_ATOMS: atom_id res chain seq x y z
N MET A 1 8.32 0.47 -23.55
CA MET A 1 7.55 1.70 -23.23
C MET A 1 8.38 2.55 -22.29
N GLN A 2 8.64 3.82 -22.62
CA GLN A 2 9.36 4.73 -21.73
C GLN A 2 8.48 5.10 -20.52
N SER A 3 9.04 5.02 -19.31
CA SER A 3 8.36 5.40 -18.08
C SER A 3 8.42 6.94 -17.92
N GLN A 4 7.27 7.60 -18.05
CA GLN A 4 7.18 9.04 -17.76
C GLN A 4 7.06 9.26 -16.25
N LYS A 5 7.91 10.14 -15.71
CA LYS A 5 7.81 10.59 -14.32
C LYS A 5 6.43 11.21 -14.08
N ARG A 6 5.82 10.90 -12.95
CA ARG A 6 4.48 11.34 -12.56
C ARG A 6 4.52 12.03 -11.21
N THR A 7 3.78 13.13 -11.11
CA THR A 7 3.50 13.77 -9.83
C THR A 7 2.39 12.99 -9.13
N VAL A 8 2.64 12.55 -7.89
CA VAL A 8 1.63 11.91 -7.04
C VAL A 8 1.21 12.95 -6.00
N LEU A 9 -0.06 13.33 -6.04
CA LEU A 9 -0.66 14.29 -5.13
C LEU A 9 -1.49 13.54 -4.09
N HIS A 10 -1.52 14.07 -2.86
CA HIS A 10 -2.40 13.58 -1.82
C HIS A 10 -3.73 14.33 -1.90
N TYR A 11 -4.82 13.60 -1.75
CA TYR A 11 -6.15 14.21 -1.66
C TYR A 11 -6.36 14.70 -0.23
N VAL A 12 -6.48 16.02 -0.09
CA VAL A 12 -6.63 16.70 1.21
C VAL A 12 -8.03 17.30 1.29
N VAL A 13 -8.78 16.94 2.34
CA VAL A 13 -10.13 17.47 2.60
C VAL A 13 -10.15 18.09 3.98
N GLY A 14 -10.59 19.35 4.09
CA GLY A 14 -10.62 20.07 5.36
C GLY A 14 -9.25 20.17 6.04
N GLY A 15 -8.17 20.23 5.26
CA GLY A 15 -6.79 20.24 5.75
C GLY A 15 -6.24 18.88 6.19
N LYS A 16 -7.02 17.80 6.05
CA LYS A 16 -6.62 16.46 6.46
C LYS A 16 -6.17 15.60 5.27
N ASP A 17 -4.96 15.07 5.37
CA ASP A 17 -4.41 14.07 4.46
C ASP A 17 -4.80 12.66 4.93
N ILE A 18 -5.97 12.20 4.49
CA ILE A 18 -6.55 10.92 4.91
C ILE A 18 -5.59 9.75 4.63
N PHE A 19 -4.93 9.76 3.46
CA PHE A 19 -4.00 8.71 3.08
C PHE A 19 -2.73 8.76 3.93
N GLY A 20 -2.09 9.93 4.05
CA GLY A 20 -0.88 10.09 4.83
C GLY A 20 -1.07 9.75 6.30
N ASP A 21 -2.19 10.13 6.89
CA ASP A 21 -2.55 9.80 8.28
C ASP A 21 -2.78 8.30 8.46
N TRP A 22 -3.50 7.67 7.53
CA TRP A 22 -3.67 6.22 7.53
C TRP A 22 -2.32 5.49 7.45
N VAL A 23 -1.42 5.89 6.54
CA VAL A 23 -0.08 5.28 6.44
C VAL A 23 0.73 5.44 7.73
N LYS A 24 0.61 6.58 8.43
CA LYS A 24 1.28 6.80 9.72
C LYS A 24 0.73 5.88 10.82
N SER A 25 -0.57 5.58 10.80
CA SER A 25 -1.22 4.71 11.79
C SER A 25 -0.88 3.21 11.64
N LEU A 26 -0.33 2.78 10.50
CA LEU A 26 0.04 1.38 10.30
C LEU A 26 1.20 0.98 11.23
N GLN A 27 0.95 0.00 12.11
CA GLN A 27 1.96 -0.53 13.03
C GLN A 27 3.01 -1.40 12.33
N ASP A 28 2.71 -1.92 11.14
CA ASP A 28 3.59 -2.81 10.38
C ASP A 28 4.70 -2.04 9.65
N PRO A 29 5.96 -2.08 10.10
CA PRO A 29 7.05 -1.38 9.43
C PRO A 29 7.35 -1.97 8.04
N VAL A 30 7.18 -3.28 7.86
CA VAL A 30 7.47 -3.94 6.57
C VAL A 30 6.38 -3.60 5.57
N GLY A 31 5.11 -3.69 5.97
CA GLY A 31 3.98 -3.26 5.13
C GLY A 31 4.10 -1.80 4.70
N ARG A 32 4.50 -0.91 5.61
CA ARG A 32 4.77 0.50 5.29
C ARG A 32 5.91 0.67 4.28
N ALA A 33 7.00 -0.08 4.41
CA ALA A 33 8.13 -0.02 3.48
C ALA A 33 7.73 -0.50 2.07
N VAL A 34 6.96 -1.59 1.98
CA VAL A 34 6.45 -2.11 0.71
C VAL A 34 5.54 -1.09 0.03
N LEU A 35 4.62 -0.47 0.77
CA LEU A 35 3.74 0.59 0.26
C LEU A 35 4.54 1.80 -0.25
N ARG A 36 5.51 2.31 0.53
CA ARG A 36 6.36 3.44 0.11
C ARG A 36 7.14 3.13 -1.17
N LYS A 37 7.71 1.93 -1.26
CA LYS A 37 8.42 1.47 -2.47
C LYS A 37 7.50 1.43 -3.68
N ARG A 38 6.24 1.02 -3.50
CA ARG A 38 5.24 1.02 -4.58
C ARG A 38 4.94 2.43 -5.08
N ILE A 39 4.74 3.38 -4.17
CA ILE A 39 4.49 4.78 -4.52
C ILE A 39 5.71 5.40 -5.23
N SER A 40 6.93 5.07 -4.81
CA SER A 40 8.15 5.53 -5.50
C SER A 40 8.17 5.06 -6.96
N ARG A 41 7.86 3.78 -7.19
CA ARG A 41 7.75 3.23 -8.55
C ARG A 41 6.64 3.90 -9.36
N LEU A 42 5.50 4.21 -8.72
CA LEU A 42 4.42 4.95 -9.36
C LEU A 42 4.91 6.33 -9.86
N LYS A 43 5.68 7.06 -9.04
CA LYS A 43 6.28 8.36 -9.39
C LYS A 43 7.27 8.26 -10.55
N GLU A 44 7.98 7.15 -10.67
CA GLU A 44 8.87 6.87 -11.81
C GLU A 44 8.09 6.51 -13.09
N GLY A 45 6.78 6.32 -12.96
CA GLY A 45 5.90 5.94 -14.06
C GLY A 45 5.65 4.45 -14.20
N ASN A 46 6.08 3.67 -13.21
CA ASN A 46 5.90 2.22 -13.14
C ASN A 46 4.61 1.89 -12.38
N LEU A 47 3.48 1.88 -13.11
CA LEU A 47 2.16 1.61 -12.53
C LEU A 47 2.06 0.20 -11.93
N GLY A 48 2.70 -0.81 -12.54
CA GLY A 48 2.69 -2.21 -12.09
C GLY A 48 1.27 -2.81 -12.06
N ASP A 49 0.97 -3.65 -11.06
CA ASP A 49 -0.37 -4.17 -10.79
C ASP A 49 -1.33 -3.05 -10.33
N HIS A 50 -2.29 -2.71 -11.19
CA HIS A 50 -3.31 -1.70 -10.99
C HIS A 50 -4.57 -2.10 -11.79
N HIS A 51 -5.73 -1.63 -11.35
CA HIS A 51 -6.99 -1.95 -11.99
C HIS A 51 -7.90 -0.71 -12.06
N SER A 52 -8.68 -0.59 -13.12
CA SER A 52 -9.65 0.51 -13.23
C SER A 52 -10.91 0.15 -12.45
N LEU A 53 -11.38 1.09 -11.62
CA LEU A 53 -12.64 0.98 -10.90
C LEU A 53 -13.80 1.67 -11.65
N GLY A 54 -13.54 2.21 -12.85
CA GLY A 54 -14.47 3.04 -13.60
C GLY A 54 -14.42 4.52 -13.18
N ALA A 55 -15.11 5.38 -13.95
CA ALA A 55 -15.20 6.83 -13.70
C ALA A 55 -13.85 7.56 -13.52
N GLY A 56 -12.79 7.07 -14.19
CA GLY A 56 -11.44 7.61 -14.05
C GLY A 56 -10.72 7.24 -12.75
N LEU A 57 -11.33 6.40 -11.91
CA LEU A 57 -10.72 5.88 -10.69
C LEU A 57 -9.92 4.60 -10.97
N TRP A 58 -8.79 4.48 -10.29
CA TRP A 58 -7.89 3.34 -10.40
C TRP A 58 -7.43 2.92 -9.01
N GLU A 59 -7.35 1.61 -8.79
CA GLU A 59 -6.73 1.03 -7.60
C GLU A 59 -5.29 0.61 -7.90
N LEU A 60 -4.41 0.86 -6.93
CA LEU A 60 -3.03 0.38 -6.95
C LEU A 60 -2.92 -0.82 -6.02
N ARG A 61 -2.69 -2.00 -6.60
CA ARG A 61 -2.58 -3.23 -5.81
C ARG A 61 -1.15 -3.42 -5.29
N VAL A 62 -1.08 -3.82 -4.03
CA VAL A 62 0.18 -4.07 -3.31
C VAL A 62 0.09 -5.44 -2.66
N HIS A 63 0.81 -6.40 -3.23
CA HIS A 63 0.95 -7.72 -2.64
C HIS A 63 1.89 -7.64 -1.43
N TYR A 64 1.36 -7.94 -0.26
CA TYR A 64 2.11 -7.99 0.99
C TYR A 64 1.78 -9.31 1.71
N ALA A 65 2.63 -10.31 1.53
CA ALA A 65 2.53 -11.56 2.25
C ALA A 65 3.23 -11.42 3.61
N LYS A 66 2.44 -11.25 4.67
CA LYS A 66 2.94 -11.42 6.05
C LYS A 66 2.75 -12.89 6.40
N ALA A 67 3.85 -13.64 6.50
CA ALA A 67 3.80 -15.00 7.04
C ALA A 67 3.22 -14.92 8.46
N HIS A 68 2.01 -15.45 8.66
CA HIS A 68 1.49 -15.69 10.00
C HIS A 68 2.36 -16.78 10.64
N VAL A 69 3.02 -16.44 11.74
CA VAL A 69 3.65 -17.43 12.61
C VAL A 69 2.54 -18.23 13.28
N PHE A 70 2.54 -19.54 13.07
CA PHE A 70 1.63 -20.47 13.74
C PHE A 70 1.77 -20.31 15.27
N TRP A 71 0.66 -20.13 15.98
CA TRP A 71 0.65 -20.21 17.44
C TRP A 71 0.86 -21.67 17.84
N GLU A 72 2.05 -21.97 18.36
CA GLU A 72 2.29 -23.13 19.18
C GLU A 72 1.57 -22.92 20.51
N SER A 73 0.41 -23.56 20.72
CA SER A 73 -0.18 -23.90 22.04
C SER A 73 -1.59 -24.51 21.88
N TYR A 74 -1.71 -25.73 21.36
CA TYR A 74 -2.85 -26.58 21.75
C TYR A 74 -2.54 -27.20 23.10
N ARG A 75 -2.84 -26.43 24.13
CA ARG A 75 -2.91 -26.86 25.53
C ARG A 75 -4.14 -27.74 25.72
N ARG A 76 -3.97 -29.06 25.85
CA ARG A 76 -4.55 -29.94 26.91
C ARG A 76 -4.52 -31.42 26.54
N LEU A 77 -3.83 -32.18 27.40
CA LEU A 77 -4.28 -33.43 28.02
C LEU A 77 -4.70 -34.56 27.06
N LYS A 78 -3.76 -35.48 26.82
CA LYS A 78 -4.01 -36.87 27.17
C LYS A 78 -3.17 -37.21 28.40
#